data_AF-A0A820IMD7-F1
#
_entry.id   AF-A0A820IMD7-F1
#
_cell.length_a   1.000
_cell.length_b   1.000
_cell.length_c   1.000
_cell.angle_alpha   90.00
_cell.angle_beta   90.00
_cell.angle_gamma   90.00
#
_symmetry.space_group_name_H-M   'P 1'
#
loop_
_entity.id
_entity.type
_entity.pdbx_description
1 polymer ?
#
loop_
_entity_poly.entity_id
_entity_poly.type
_entity_poly.pdbx_seq_one_letter_code
_entity_poly.pdbx_strand_id
1 'polypeptide(L)'
;ITGMLQACIYILHSYVGFDSVSTVALEVKASERSLPIAIIGSTIISLLLYVGICTVMVGLVPYNLLDSDSPLAEAIKATPYGLWLSIIMNLGAIAGLTTVIITVMLSQTRIFYTMADDGLLPKIFARIHPRRATPWLSILIIGD
;
A
#
# COMPACT_ATOMS: atom_id res chain seq x y z
N ILE A 1 10.46 -15.93 20.87
CA ILE A 1 11.08 -14.73 20.21
C ILE A 1 10.82 -14.74 18.71
N THR A 2 10.97 -15.89 18.03
CA THR A 2 10.76 -16.04 16.57
C THR A 2 9.42 -15.51 16.06
N GLY A 3 8.30 -15.78 16.77
CA GLY A 3 6.97 -15.29 16.39
C GLY A 3 6.76 -13.77 16.54
N MET A 4 7.37 -13.13 17.55
CA MET A 4 7.32 -11.66 17.69
C MET A 4 8.08 -10.97 16.56
N LEU A 5 9.25 -11.51 16.23
CA LEU A 5 10.10 -10.97 15.16
C LEU A 5 9.40 -11.07 13.79
N GLN A 6 8.74 -12.19 13.51
CA GLN A 6 7.91 -12.33 12.31
C GLN A 6 6.74 -11.36 12.30
N ALA A 7 6.00 -11.22 13.41
CA ALA A 7 4.90 -10.25 13.50
C ALA A 7 5.38 -8.80 13.25
N CYS A 8 6.54 -8.41 13.80
CA CYS A 8 7.13 -7.10 13.52
C CYS A 8 7.43 -6.90 12.03
N ILE A 9 7.94 -7.92 11.32
CA ILE A 9 8.23 -7.83 9.89
C ILE A 9 6.95 -7.62 9.07
N TYR A 10 5.87 -8.36 9.37
CA TYR A 10 4.59 -8.19 8.67
C TYR A 10 3.99 -6.80 8.90
N ILE A 11 4.06 -6.30 10.14
CA ILE A 11 3.58 -4.96 10.46
C ILE A 11 4.42 -3.90 9.74
N LEU A 12 5.76 -4.02 9.75
CA LEU A 12 6.65 -3.11 9.01
C LEU A 12 6.35 -3.11 7.51
N HIS A 13 6.05 -4.28 6.93
CA HIS A 13 5.64 -4.39 5.53
C HIS A 13 4.33 -3.63 5.25
N SER A 14 3.38 -3.65 6.18
CA SER A 14 2.11 -2.91 6.06
C SER A 14 2.27 -1.39 6.14
N TYR A 15 3.40 -0.89 6.62
CA TYR A 15 3.73 0.55 6.65
C TYR A 15 4.58 1.00 5.45
N VAL A 16 4.91 0.10 4.52
CA VAL A 16 5.57 0.47 3.25
C VAL A 16 4.61 1.32 2.42
N GLY A 17 5.03 2.52 2.02
CA GLY A 17 4.20 3.48 1.28
C GLY A 17 4.22 4.91 1.82
N PHE A 18 4.74 5.17 3.03
CA PHE A 18 4.93 6.53 3.53
C PHE A 18 5.90 7.34 2.66
N ASP A 19 6.83 6.66 1.99
CA ASP A 19 7.80 7.20 1.04
C ASP A 19 7.13 7.79 -0.21
N SER A 20 5.99 7.23 -0.64
CA SER A 20 5.20 7.78 -1.75
C SER A 20 4.76 9.22 -1.50
N VAL A 21 4.48 9.60 -0.23
CA VAL A 21 4.13 10.98 0.16
C VAL A 21 5.29 11.94 -0.08
N SER A 22 6.54 11.46 0.08
CA SER A 22 7.72 12.29 -0.18
C SER A 22 7.96 12.52 -1.67
N THR A 23 7.49 11.63 -2.56
CA THR A 23 7.62 11.83 -4.03
C THR A 23 6.77 12.98 -4.58
N VAL A 24 5.73 13.39 -3.84
CA VAL A 24 4.85 14.52 -4.18
C VAL A 24 5.33 15.82 -3.51
N ALA A 25 6.43 15.79 -2.75
CA ALA A 25 7.02 16.95 -2.08
C ALA A 25 7.23 18.17 -2.99
N LEU A 26 7.55 17.93 -4.26
CA LEU A 26 7.83 18.96 -5.25
C LEU A 26 6.57 19.65 -5.78
N GLU A 27 5.39 19.06 -5.59
CA GLU A 27 4.09 19.60 -6.03
C GLU A 27 3.36 20.34 -4.90
N VAL A 28 3.88 20.28 -3.67
CA VAL A 28 3.28 20.92 -2.49
C VAL A 28 3.91 22.28 -2.26
N LYS A 29 3.07 23.32 -2.19
CA LYS A 29 3.50 24.67 -1.80
C LYS A 29 3.92 24.65 -0.31
N ALA A 30 5.17 25.03 -0.02
CA ALA A 30 5.81 24.96 1.30
C ALA A 30 5.96 23.52 1.86
N SER A 31 6.79 22.71 1.18
CA SER A 31 7.05 21.31 1.56
C SER A 31 7.70 21.15 2.95
N GLU A 32 8.50 22.13 3.39
CA GLU A 32 9.30 22.07 4.62
C GLU A 32 8.48 21.81 5.90
N ARG A 33 7.24 22.33 5.95
CA ARG A 33 6.33 22.12 7.10
C ARG A 33 5.16 21.19 6.78
N SER A 34 4.67 21.22 5.54
CA SER A 34 3.49 20.45 5.15
C SER A 34 3.77 18.95 5.06
N LEU A 35 4.97 18.55 4.62
CA LEU A 35 5.37 17.14 4.55
C LEU A 35 5.40 16.43 5.91
N PRO A 36 6.12 16.94 6.94
CA PRO A 36 6.17 16.24 8.22
C PRO A 36 4.79 16.14 8.89
N ILE A 37 3.96 17.19 8.77
CA ILE A 37 2.59 17.17 9.30
C ILE A 37 1.73 16.12 8.57
N ALA A 38 1.84 16.03 7.25
CA ALA A 38 1.09 15.06 6.46
C ALA A 38 1.48 13.62 6.77
N ILE A 39 2.77 13.31 6.92
CA ILE A 39 3.26 11.96 7.25
C ILE A 39 2.79 11.53 8.65
N ILE A 40 2.94 12.41 9.64
CA ILE A 40 2.51 12.10 11.02
C ILE A 40 0.98 11.97 11.07
N GLY A 41 0.25 12.87 10.42
CA GLY A 41 -1.21 12.84 10.36
C GLY A 41 -1.75 11.56 9.71
N SER A 42 -1.23 11.18 8.54
CA SER A 42 -1.67 9.96 7.84
C SER A 42 -1.35 8.69 8.64
N THR A 43 -0.20 8.65 9.32
CA THR A 43 0.21 7.54 10.17
C THR A 43 -0.72 7.37 11.38
N ILE A 44 -1.06 8.46 12.07
CA ILE A 44 -1.97 8.42 13.23
C ILE A 44 -3.37 7.97 12.81
N ILE A 45 -3.89 8.51 11.69
CA ILE A 45 -5.21 8.13 11.18
C ILE A 45 -5.23 6.66 10.78
N SER A 46 -4.21 6.18 10.08
CA SER A 46 -4.06 4.78 9.70
C SER A 46 -3.98 3.86 10.93
N LEU A 47 -3.21 4.25 11.95
CA LEU A 47 -3.11 3.50 13.21
C LEU A 47 -4.46 3.34 13.90
N LEU A 48 -5.25 4.42 13.99
CA LEU A 48 -6.59 4.39 14.60
C LEU A 48 -7.55 3.48 13.82
N LEU A 49 -7.54 3.59 12.49
CA LEU A 49 -8.31 2.70 11.61
C LEU A 49 -7.91 1.23 11.80
N TYR A 50 -6.61 0.94 11.85
CA TYR A 50 -6.08 -0.41 12.02
C TYR A 50 -6.51 -1.02 13.35
N VAL A 51 -6.34 -0.28 14.46
CA VAL A 51 -6.79 -0.71 15.80
C VAL A 51 -8.30 -0.94 15.82
N GLY A 52 -9.08 -0.07 15.16
CA GLY A 52 -10.53 -0.23 15.04
C GLY A 52 -10.92 -1.52 14.31
N ILE A 53 -10.30 -1.79 13.17
CA ILE A 53 -10.55 -3.02 12.39
C ILE A 53 -10.16 -4.26 13.20
N CYS A 54 -8.98 -4.26 13.83
CA CYS A 54 -8.54 -5.38 14.67
C CYS A 54 -9.50 -5.63 15.85
N THR A 55 -10.02 -4.58 16.47
CA THR A 55 -10.99 -4.71 17.58
C THR A 55 -12.30 -5.34 17.11
N VAL A 56 -12.82 -4.91 15.96
CA VAL A 56 -14.03 -5.49 15.35
C VAL A 56 -13.79 -6.95 14.95
N MET A 57 -12.63 -7.26 14.35
CA MET A 57 -12.26 -8.61 13.95
C MET A 57 -12.19 -9.59 15.13
N VAL A 58 -11.46 -9.22 16.19
CA VAL A 58 -11.30 -10.04 17.40
C VAL A 58 -12.63 -10.19 18.15
N GLY A 59 -13.51 -9.19 18.05
CA GLY A 59 -14.87 -9.27 18.60
C GLY A 59 -15.80 -10.22 17.84
N LEU A 60 -15.54 -10.49 16.55
CA LEU A 60 -16.39 -11.32 15.69
C LEU A 60 -15.96 -12.79 15.64
N VAL A 61 -14.66 -13.08 15.59
CA VAL A 61 -14.13 -14.45 15.42
C VAL A 61 -12.95 -14.72 16.35
N PRO A 62 -12.91 -15.87 17.05
CA PRO A 62 -11.78 -16.24 17.88
C PRO A 62 -10.52 -16.45 17.01
N TYR A 63 -9.39 -15.90 17.48
CA TYR A 63 -8.08 -15.83 16.79
C TYR A 63 -7.54 -17.16 16.21
N ASN A 64 -8.06 -18.31 16.65
CA ASN A 64 -7.66 -19.64 16.20
C ASN A 64 -8.17 -20.04 14.81
N LEU A 65 -9.06 -19.26 14.19
CA LEU A 65 -9.67 -19.56 12.89
C LEU A 65 -9.27 -18.57 11.77
N LEU A 66 -8.34 -17.65 12.03
CA LEU A 66 -7.94 -16.58 11.11
C LEU A 66 -6.79 -16.97 10.14
N ASP A 67 -6.47 -18.24 10.00
CA ASP A 67 -5.35 -18.73 9.17
C ASP A 67 -5.80 -19.03 7.71
N SER A 68 -6.55 -18.10 7.11
CA SER A 68 -7.04 -18.20 5.73
C SER A 68 -6.59 -17.01 4.88
N ASP A 69 -6.57 -17.16 3.56
CA ASP A 69 -6.16 -16.12 2.60
C ASP A 69 -7.00 -14.83 2.68
N SER A 70 -8.15 -14.85 3.38
CA SER A 70 -9.04 -13.68 3.51
C SER A 70 -9.78 -13.65 4.88
N PRO A 71 -9.06 -13.41 5.99
CA PRO A 71 -9.62 -13.55 7.34
C PRO A 71 -10.78 -12.58 7.59
N LEU A 72 -10.71 -11.37 6.99
CA LEU A 72 -11.77 -10.36 7.02
C LEU A 72 -13.08 -10.83 6.36
N ALA A 73 -12.99 -11.49 5.21
CA ALA A 73 -14.16 -11.90 4.45
C ALA A 73 -14.87 -13.09 5.09
N GLU A 74 -14.09 -14.03 5.65
CA GLU A 74 -14.63 -15.18 6.38
C GLU A 74 -15.24 -14.78 7.72
N ALA A 75 -14.62 -13.85 8.46
CA ALA A 75 -15.18 -13.37 9.72
C ALA A 75 -16.54 -12.69 9.56
N ILE A 76 -16.73 -11.95 8.47
CA ILE A 76 -18.00 -11.29 8.18
C ILE A 76 -19.06 -12.31 7.72
N LYS A 77 -18.69 -13.34 6.97
CA LYS A 77 -19.60 -14.42 6.55
C LYS A 77 -20.14 -15.24 7.73
N ALA A 78 -19.40 -15.34 8.82
CA ALA A 78 -19.85 -15.99 10.05
C ALA A 78 -20.95 -15.21 10.81
N THR A 79 -21.24 -13.97 10.39
CA THR A 79 -22.26 -13.10 11.01
C THR A 79 -23.58 -13.15 10.22
N PRO A 80 -24.76 -13.05 10.85
CA PRO A 80 -26.08 -13.12 10.19
C PRO A 80 -26.34 -12.05 9.09
N TYR A 81 -25.57 -10.96 9.04
CA TYR A 81 -25.62 -9.94 7.98
C TYR A 81 -24.55 -10.14 6.87
N GLY A 82 -23.88 -11.30 6.87
CA GLY A 82 -22.56 -11.50 6.28
C GLY A 82 -22.47 -11.43 4.75
N LEU A 83 -23.53 -11.73 4.02
CA LEU A 83 -23.48 -11.81 2.55
C LEU A 83 -23.38 -10.45 1.87
N TRP A 84 -24.23 -9.49 2.24
CA TRP A 84 -24.22 -8.15 1.63
C TRP A 84 -23.02 -7.32 2.10
N LEU A 85 -22.67 -7.41 3.38
CA LEU A 85 -21.52 -6.71 3.95
C LEU A 85 -20.20 -7.25 3.37
N SER A 86 -20.08 -8.57 3.17
CA SER A 86 -18.90 -9.19 2.54
C SER A 86 -18.71 -8.75 1.09
N ILE A 87 -19.79 -8.59 0.32
CA ILE A 87 -19.71 -8.10 -1.07
C ILE A 87 -19.17 -6.67 -1.12
N ILE A 88 -19.72 -5.76 -0.31
CA ILE A 88 -19.27 -4.36 -0.26
C ILE A 88 -17.81 -4.27 0.18
N MET A 89 -17.45 -5.02 1.21
CA MET A 89 -16.06 -5.03 1.70
C MET A 89 -15.10 -5.58 0.64
N ASN A 90 -15.42 -6.69 -0.02
CA ASN A 90 -14.56 -7.25 -1.07
C ASN A 90 -14.41 -6.28 -2.25
N LEU A 91 -15.48 -5.61 -2.66
CA LEU A 91 -15.42 -4.56 -3.68
C LEU A 91 -14.53 -3.38 -3.24
N GLY A 92 -14.66 -2.95 -1.98
CA GLY A 92 -13.81 -1.92 -1.39
C GLY A 92 -12.35 -2.34 -1.31
N ALA A 93 -12.07 -3.60 -0.95
CA ALA A 93 -10.73 -4.15 -0.89
C ALA A 93 -10.08 -4.19 -2.29
N ILE A 94 -10.78 -4.67 -3.32
CA ILE A 94 -10.27 -4.69 -4.69
C ILE A 94 -9.99 -3.26 -5.19
N ALA A 95 -10.93 -2.34 -4.99
CA ALA A 95 -10.74 -0.94 -5.40
C ALA A 95 -9.58 -0.26 -4.65
N GLY A 96 -9.47 -0.52 -3.34
CA GLY A 96 -8.38 0.00 -2.50
C GLY A 96 -7.02 -0.54 -2.92
N LEU A 97 -6.89 -1.86 -3.03
CA LEU A 97 -5.65 -2.52 -3.46
C LEU A 97 -5.22 -2.06 -4.85
N THR A 98 -6.16 -1.93 -5.79
CA THR A 98 -5.87 -1.43 -7.14
C THR A 98 -5.31 -0.01 -7.09
N THR A 99 -5.90 0.85 -6.27
CA THR A 99 -5.44 2.23 -6.08
C THR A 99 -4.02 2.26 -5.52
N VAL A 100 -3.74 1.43 -4.50
CA VAL A 100 -2.41 1.32 -3.89
C VAL A 100 -1.38 0.85 -4.90
N ILE A 101 -1.68 -0.18 -5.70
CA ILE A 101 -0.78 -0.70 -6.74
C ILE A 101 -0.43 0.41 -7.75
N ILE A 102 -1.43 1.16 -8.22
CA ILE A 102 -1.21 2.27 -9.16
C ILE A 102 -0.31 3.34 -8.52
N THR A 103 -0.55 3.74 -7.27
CA THR A 103 0.27 4.74 -6.57
C THR A 103 1.72 4.27 -6.44
N VAL A 104 1.96 3.03 -6.04
CA VAL A 104 3.32 2.48 -5.88
C VAL A 104 4.05 2.41 -7.23
N MET A 105 3.37 1.98 -8.30
CA MET A 105 3.96 1.97 -9.65
C MET A 105 4.36 3.39 -10.10
N LEU A 106 3.55 4.41 -9.81
CA LEU A 106 3.88 5.79 -10.14
C LEU A 106 5.09 6.30 -9.34
N SER A 107 5.18 6.00 -8.04
CA SER A 107 6.35 6.35 -7.23
C SER A 107 7.63 5.67 -7.74
N GLN A 108 7.57 4.37 -8.07
CA GLN A 108 8.71 3.63 -8.63
C GLN A 108 9.18 4.22 -9.97
N THR A 109 8.26 4.52 -10.88
CA THR A 109 8.62 5.10 -12.19
C THR A 109 9.30 6.46 -12.07
N ARG A 110 8.91 7.31 -11.10
CA ARG A 110 9.62 8.57 -10.82
C ARG A 110 11.05 8.34 -10.35
N ILE A 111 11.26 7.38 -9.43
CA ILE A 111 12.60 7.06 -8.90
C ILE A 111 13.51 6.51 -10.00
N PHE A 112 12.99 5.59 -10.85
CA PHE A 112 13.76 5.07 -11.98
C PHE A 112 14.11 6.16 -12.99
N TYR A 113 13.21 7.12 -13.23
CA TYR A 113 13.48 8.25 -14.10
C TYR A 113 14.60 9.14 -13.56
N THR A 114 14.55 9.52 -12.28
CA THR A 114 15.60 10.35 -11.67
C THR A 114 16.94 9.63 -11.63
N MET A 115 16.96 8.33 -11.32
CA MET A 115 18.20 7.52 -11.35
C MET A 115 18.79 7.36 -12.76
N ALA A 116 17.95 7.35 -13.79
CA ALA A 116 18.39 7.31 -15.18
C ALA A 116 18.90 8.67 -15.68
N ASP A 117 18.31 9.76 -15.21
CA ASP A 117 18.77 11.14 -15.48
C ASP A 117 20.12 11.42 -14.79
N ASP A 118 20.31 10.89 -13.57
CA ASP A 118 21.58 10.91 -12.83
C ASP A 118 22.67 10.01 -13.46
N GLY A 119 22.35 9.26 -14.53
CA GLY A 119 23.29 8.42 -15.28
C GLY A 119 23.71 7.13 -14.59
N LEU A 120 23.09 6.78 -13.45
CA LEU A 120 23.35 5.57 -12.66
C LEU A 120 22.79 4.29 -13.30
N LEU A 121 21.83 4.42 -14.22
CA LEU A 121 21.23 3.31 -14.97
C LEU A 121 21.52 3.48 -16.48
N PRO A 122 21.85 2.39 -17.22
CA PRO A 122 22.06 2.48 -18.66
C PRO A 122 20.78 3.01 -19.34
N LYS A 123 20.94 3.95 -20.29
CA LYS A 123 19.88 4.71 -21.01
C LYS A 123 18.76 3.87 -21.66
N ILE A 124 18.89 2.54 -21.65
CA ILE A 124 17.89 1.57 -22.11
C ILE A 124 16.68 1.52 -21.15
N PHE A 125 16.89 1.73 -19.84
CA PHE A 125 15.80 1.85 -18.85
C PHE A 125 15.11 3.22 -18.89
N ALA A 126 15.81 4.25 -19.39
CA ALA A 126 15.28 5.59 -19.63
C ALA A 126 14.43 5.70 -20.91
N ARG A 127 14.35 4.63 -21.72
CA ARG A 127 13.66 4.67 -23.02
C ARG A 127 12.15 4.61 -22.81
N ILE A 128 11.59 5.77 -22.50
CA ILE A 128 10.17 6.04 -22.33
C ILE A 128 9.45 5.77 -23.66
N HIS A 129 8.34 5.03 -23.61
CA HIS A 129 7.52 4.81 -24.80
C HIS A 129 6.89 6.14 -25.28
N PRO A 130 7.12 6.59 -26.53
CA PRO A 130 6.80 7.95 -26.99
C PRO A 130 5.29 8.30 -27.01
N ARG A 131 4.40 7.31 -26.81
CA ARG A 131 2.94 7.51 -26.71
C ARG A 131 2.35 7.37 -25.32
N ARG A 132 3.05 6.75 -24.36
CA ARG A 132 2.49 6.44 -23.02
C ARG A 132 3.28 7.02 -21.85
N ALA A 133 4.43 7.64 -22.10
CA ALA A 133 5.27 8.24 -21.07
C ALA A 133 5.62 7.28 -19.90
N THR A 134 5.53 5.96 -20.11
CA THR A 134 5.81 4.94 -19.10
C THR A 134 7.06 4.12 -19.48
N PRO A 135 7.98 3.85 -18.53
CA PRO A 135 9.10 2.96 -18.73
C PRO A 135 8.60 1.51 -18.73
N TRP A 136 8.33 1.00 -19.94
CA TRP A 136 7.77 -0.35 -20.16
C TRP A 136 8.70 -1.48 -19.69
N LEU A 137 10.03 -1.26 -19.65
CA LEU A 137 11.00 -2.27 -19.24
C LEU A 137 10.96 -2.52 -17.72
N SER A 138 10.77 -1.49 -16.90
CA SER A 138 10.65 -1.64 -15.44
C SER A 138 9.39 -2.41 -15.06
N ILE A 139 8.27 -2.20 -15.77
CA ILE A 139 7.01 -2.92 -15.51
C ILE A 139 7.14 -4.40 -15.90
N LEU A 140 7.90 -4.72 -16.93
CA LEU A 140 8.09 -6.09 -17.41
C LEU A 140 9.09 -6.89 -16.55
N ILE A 141 10.04 -6.21 -15.90
CA ILE A 141 11.04 -6.83 -14.99
C ILE A 141 10.52 -6.90 -13.54
N ILE A 142 9.60 -6.02 -13.15
CA ILE A 142 8.96 -6.03 -11.83
C ILE A 142 7.69 -6.90 -11.83
N GLY A 143 7.07 -7.10 -13.00
CA GLY A 143 5.90 -7.96 -13.17
C GLY A 143 6.24 -9.45 -13.26
N ASP A 144 7.11 -9.94 -12.38
CA ASP A 144 7.35 -11.37 -12.10
C ASP A 144 6.83 -11.73 -10.70
#